data_AF-A0A357KMN9-F1
#
_entry.id   AF-A0A357KMN9-F1
#
_cell.length_a   1.000
_cell.length_b   1.000
_cell.length_c   1.000
_cell.angle_alpha   90.00
_cell.angle_beta   90.00
_cell.angle_gamma   90.00
#
_symmetry.space_group_name_H-M   'P 1'
#
loop_
_entity.id
_entity.type
_entity.pdbx_description
1 polymer ?
#
loop_
_entity_poly.entity_id
_entity_poly.type
_entity_poly.pdbx_seq_one_letter_code
_entity_poly.pdbx_strand_id
1 'polypeptide(L)'
;HSSCTLQYQSGAIASLSSTLRELGTNEAVITGSKNTLKIHDPFYRPSSVSLRPTKTGAVAKQLAQSSLIQTTKNNPAVQSFRKIAAPIKRMIRGKTTTTSFPGNGYQFEIQEATRCLQQGLIESPIMPLEDTLSVLKIMDTMREQWENKTQ
;
A
#
# COMPACT_ATOMS: atom_id res chain seq x y z
N HIS A 1 -17.81 -4.03 -12.04
CA HIS A 1 -16.48 -3.61 -11.55
C HIS A 1 -16.41 -2.11 -11.75
N SER A 2 -16.30 -1.35 -10.67
CA SER A 2 -16.18 0.11 -10.73
C SER A 2 -14.75 0.47 -10.34
N SER A 3 -14.14 1.39 -11.07
CA SER A 3 -12.79 1.88 -10.77
C SER A 3 -12.78 3.40 -10.80
N CYS A 4 -12.09 4.01 -9.86
CA CYS A 4 -11.87 5.45 -9.81
C CYS A 4 -10.38 5.74 -9.71
N THR A 5 -9.96 6.85 -10.32
CA THR A 5 -8.61 7.39 -10.21
C THR A 5 -8.70 8.80 -9.65
N LEU A 6 -8.03 9.05 -8.54
CA LEU A 6 -7.93 10.34 -7.87
C LEU A 6 -6.55 10.91 -8.09
N GLN A 7 -6.48 12.17 -8.53
CA GLN A 7 -5.23 12.90 -8.65
C GLN A 7 -5.13 13.92 -7.52
N TYR A 8 -4.03 13.87 -6.78
CA TYR A 8 -3.75 14.81 -5.71
C TYR A 8 -2.94 15.99 -6.26
N GLN A 9 -3.07 17.16 -5.62
CA GLN A 9 -2.31 18.37 -5.98
C GLN A 9 -0.79 18.17 -5.92
N SER A 10 -0.32 17.26 -5.08
CA SER A 10 1.08 16.85 -4.98
C SER A 10 1.60 16.07 -6.20
N GLY A 11 0.74 15.76 -7.17
CA GLY A 11 1.04 14.88 -8.31
C GLY A 11 0.93 13.39 -7.99
N ALA A 12 0.60 13.02 -6.75
CA ALA A 12 0.29 11.63 -6.41
C ALA A 12 -1.02 11.18 -7.07
N ILE A 13 -1.13 9.89 -7.35
CA ILE A 13 -2.32 9.28 -7.94
C ILE A 13 -2.75 8.13 -7.04
N ALA A 14 -4.04 8.07 -6.71
CA ALA A 14 -4.67 6.89 -6.13
C ALA A 14 -5.58 6.23 -7.16
N SER A 15 -5.52 4.91 -7.25
CA SER A 15 -6.44 4.10 -8.05
C SER A 15 -7.17 3.16 -7.11
N LEU A 16 -8.49 3.20 -7.16
CA LEU A 16 -9.38 2.38 -6.35
C LEU A 16 -10.26 1.55 -7.27
N SER A 17 -10.42 0.26 -6.97
CA SER A 17 -11.28 -0.65 -7.71
C SER A 17 -12.17 -1.44 -6.76
N SER A 18 -13.43 -1.61 -7.12
CA SER A 18 -14.44 -2.30 -6.31
C SER A 18 -15.38 -3.16 -7.17
N THR A 19 -15.77 -4.30 -6.61
CA THR A 19 -16.63 -5.30 -7.25
C THR A 19 -17.64 -5.86 -6.25
N LEU A 20 -18.87 -6.12 -6.71
CA LEU A 20 -19.90 -6.82 -5.93
C LEU A 20 -20.02 -8.31 -6.30
N ARG A 21 -19.47 -8.74 -7.45
CA ARG A 21 -19.61 -10.11 -7.98
C ARG A 21 -18.37 -10.98 -7.78
N GLU A 22 -17.22 -10.36 -7.56
CA GLU A 22 -15.93 -11.04 -7.49
C GLU A 22 -15.17 -10.57 -6.26
N LEU A 23 -14.48 -11.50 -5.60
CA LEU A 23 -13.57 -11.20 -4.50
C LEU A 23 -12.31 -10.57 -5.08
N GLY A 24 -12.10 -9.28 -4.78
CA GLY A 24 -10.84 -8.61 -5.09
C GLY A 24 -9.71 -9.08 -4.18
N THR A 25 -8.49 -8.57 -4.42
CA THR A 25 -7.36 -8.86 -3.54
C THR A 25 -7.55 -8.28 -2.13
N ASN A 26 -8.36 -7.23 -1.97
CA ASN A 26 -8.59 -6.53 -0.70
C ASN A 26 -7.29 -6.04 -0.02
N GLU A 27 -6.30 -5.70 -0.83
CA GLU A 27 -5.01 -5.17 -0.40
C GLU A 27 -4.93 -3.67 -0.71
N ALA A 28 -4.16 -2.93 0.10
CA ALA A 28 -3.82 -1.54 -0.19
C ALA A 28 -2.30 -1.41 -0.39
N VAL A 29 -1.88 -0.70 -1.43
CA VAL A 29 -0.46 -0.55 -1.78
C VAL A 29 -0.14 0.93 -1.94
N ILE A 30 0.83 1.42 -1.17
CA ILE A 30 1.35 2.78 -1.25
C ILE A 30 2.78 2.69 -1.75
N THR A 31 3.04 3.23 -2.94
CA THR A 31 4.39 3.25 -3.52
C THR A 31 4.99 4.64 -3.41
N GLY A 32 6.04 4.76 -2.62
CA GLY A 32 6.88 5.96 -2.55
C GLY A 32 8.13 5.85 -3.41
N SER A 33 8.94 6.91 -3.39
CA SER A 33 10.20 6.99 -4.16
C SER A 33 11.25 5.96 -3.76
N LYS A 34 11.29 5.57 -2.48
CA LYS A 34 12.28 4.63 -1.93
C LYS A 34 11.70 3.27 -1.58
N ASN A 35 10.47 3.25 -1.08
CA ASN A 35 9.82 2.03 -0.59
C ASN A 35 8.36 1.94 -1.03
N THR A 36 7.89 0.71 -1.21
CA THR A 36 6.49 0.33 -1.34
C THR A 36 6.02 -0.29 -0.04
N LEU A 37 4.99 0.31 0.55
CA LEU A 37 4.23 -0.22 1.66
C LEU A 37 3.04 -1.03 1.12
N LYS A 38 2.92 -2.28 1.52
CA LYS A 38 1.80 -3.15 1.19
C LYS A 38 1.07 -3.54 2.47
N ILE A 39 -0.21 -3.22 2.52
CA ILE A 39 -1.16 -3.64 3.54
C ILE A 39 -1.89 -4.86 2.98
N HIS A 40 -1.75 -6.00 3.65
CA HIS A 40 -2.35 -7.26 3.19
C HIS A 40 -3.84 -7.32 3.53
N ASP A 41 -4.55 -8.25 2.90
CA ASP A 41 -5.98 -8.48 3.13
C ASP A 41 -6.31 -8.88 4.59
N PRO A 42 -7.48 -8.44 5.09
CA PRO A 42 -8.30 -7.34 4.59
C PRO A 42 -7.65 -5.99 4.97
N PHE A 43 -7.48 -5.08 4.01
CA PHE A 43 -6.76 -3.83 4.28
C PHE A 43 -7.44 -2.93 5.33
N TYR A 44 -8.76 -3.02 5.49
CA TYR A 44 -9.55 -2.28 6.49
C TYR A 44 -9.41 -2.85 7.90
N ARG A 45 -8.84 -4.05 8.05
CA ARG A 45 -8.51 -4.68 9.34
C ARG A 45 -7.17 -5.41 9.21
N PRO A 46 -6.05 -4.68 9.06
CA PRO A 46 -4.80 -5.26 8.61
C PRO A 46 -4.14 -6.06 9.73
N SER A 47 -3.85 -7.34 9.45
CA SER A 47 -3.04 -8.20 10.34
C SER A 47 -1.56 -8.16 10.00
N SER A 48 -1.22 -7.80 8.76
CA SER A 48 0.14 -7.84 8.25
C SER A 48 0.42 -6.65 7.33
N VAL A 49 1.61 -6.07 7.48
CA VAL A 49 2.10 -4.96 6.68
C VAL A 49 3.52 -5.27 6.21
N SER A 50 3.77 -5.16 4.90
CA SER A 50 5.09 -5.36 4.29
C SER A 50 5.66 -4.07 3.75
N LEU A 51 6.91 -3.77 4.11
CA LEU A 51 7.69 -2.68 3.52
C LEU A 51 8.78 -3.27 2.62
N ARG A 52 8.79 -2.90 1.34
CA ARG A 52 9.79 -3.35 0.36
C ARG A 52 10.45 -2.15 -0.33
N PRO A 53 11.75 -2.20 -0.66
CA PRO A 53 12.35 -1.17 -1.50
C PRO A 53 11.64 -1.08 -2.86
N THR A 54 11.31 0.14 -3.30
CA THR A 54 10.73 0.40 -4.62
C THR A 54 11.78 0.04 -5.66
N LYS A 55 11.45 -0.85 -6.60
CA LYS A 55 12.32 -1.10 -7.75
C LYS A 55 12.17 0.07 -8.71
N THR A 56 12.90 1.15 -8.48
CA THR A 56 13.02 2.26 -9.41
C THR A 56 13.66 1.75 -10.69
N GLY A 57 12.85 1.48 -11.71
CA GLY A 57 13.30 1.18 -13.06
C GLY A 57 13.93 -0.20 -13.24
N ALA A 58 13.16 -1.10 -13.85
CA ALA A 58 13.68 -2.23 -14.62
C ALA A 58 14.45 -1.80 -15.89
N VAL A 59 14.99 -0.57 -15.96
CA VAL A 59 15.81 -0.08 -17.08
C VAL A 59 17.25 -0.59 -16.98
N ALA A 60 17.78 -0.82 -15.78
CA ALA A 60 19.14 -1.34 -15.60
C ALA A 60 19.29 -2.81 -16.01
N LYS A 61 18.19 -3.59 -16.04
CA LYS A 61 18.26 -5.03 -16.34
C LYS A 61 18.32 -5.33 -17.84
N GLN A 62 17.86 -4.40 -18.67
CA GLN A 62 17.88 -4.52 -20.13
C GLN A 62 19.24 -4.08 -20.71
N LEU A 63 19.91 -3.09 -20.09
CA LEU A 63 21.29 -2.72 -20.41
C LEU A 63 22.32 -3.76 -19.95
N ALA A 64 22.01 -4.56 -18.91
CA ALA A 64 22.86 -5.66 -18.46
C ALA A 64 22.77 -6.94 -19.34
N GLN A 65 21.91 -6.95 -20.36
CA GLN A 65 21.78 -8.06 -21.32
C GLN A 65 22.64 -7.88 -22.57
N SER A 66 23.25 -6.71 -22.77
CA SER A 66 24.19 -6.45 -23.85
C SER A 66 25.57 -6.13 -23.28
N SER A 67 26.46 -7.13 -23.37
CA SER A 67 27.93 -7.07 -23.21
C SER A 67 28.47 -7.56 -21.86
N LEU A 68 29.19 -8.70 -21.93
CA LEU A 68 30.23 -9.15 -20.99
C LEU A 68 29.84 -9.94 -19.72
N ILE A 69 28.93 -10.92 -19.81
CA ILE A 69 28.86 -12.00 -18.79
C ILE A 69 28.74 -13.37 -19.46
N GLN A 70 29.79 -13.82 -20.15
CA GLN A 70 29.90 -15.22 -20.59
C GLN A 70 31.16 -15.94 -20.07
N THR A 71 32.03 -15.28 -19.31
CA THR A 71 33.35 -15.83 -18.93
C THR A 71 33.64 -15.81 -17.43
N THR A 72 32.71 -16.21 -16.55
CA THR A 72 33.03 -16.39 -15.12
C THR A 72 32.20 -17.47 -14.41
N LYS A 73 32.11 -18.69 -14.99
CA LYS A 73 31.46 -19.84 -14.30
C LYS A 73 32.41 -20.76 -13.52
N ASN A 74 33.73 -20.69 -13.72
CA ASN A 74 34.68 -21.67 -13.15
C ASN A 74 35.74 -21.12 -12.18
N ASN A 75 35.61 -19.89 -11.66
CA ASN A 75 36.61 -19.39 -10.70
C ASN A 75 36.16 -19.64 -9.24
N PRO A 76 36.89 -20.44 -8.43
CA PRO A 76 36.55 -20.71 -7.03
C PRO A 76 36.45 -19.45 -6.16
N ALA A 77 37.09 -18.34 -6.57
CA ALA A 77 36.99 -17.05 -5.90
C ALA A 77 35.58 -16.43 -5.95
N VAL A 78 34.79 -16.71 -7.00
CA VAL A 78 33.40 -16.21 -7.14
C VAL A 78 32.45 -16.90 -6.18
N GLN A 79 32.73 -18.16 -5.80
CA GLN A 79 31.95 -18.87 -4.78
C GLN A 79 32.12 -18.22 -3.39
N SER A 80 33.29 -17.66 -3.11
CA SER A 80 33.58 -16.94 -1.86
C SER A 80 32.88 -15.58 -1.81
N PHE A 81 32.83 -14.83 -2.91
CA PHE A 81 32.06 -13.57 -3.00
C PHE A 81 30.54 -13.78 -2.84
N ARG A 82 30.00 -14.93 -3.28
CA ARG A 82 28.57 -15.27 -3.05
C ARG A 82 28.21 -15.37 -1.56
N LYS A 83 29.13 -15.80 -0.70
CA LYS A 83 28.90 -15.91 0.76
C LYS A 83 28.78 -14.54 1.45
N ILE A 84 29.44 -13.51 0.90
CA ILE A 84 29.40 -12.13 1.40
C ILE A 84 28.17 -11.36 0.87
N ALA A 85 27.74 -11.66 -0.35
CA ALA A 85 26.55 -11.04 -0.95
C ALA A 85 25.22 -11.52 -0.31
N ALA A 86 25.18 -12.74 0.25
CA ALA A 86 23.99 -13.31 0.88
C ALA A 86 23.44 -12.52 2.09
N PRO A 87 24.25 -12.05 3.06
CA PRO A 87 23.77 -11.23 4.17
C PRO A 87 23.30 -9.83 3.72
N ILE A 88 23.96 -9.21 2.74
CA ILE A 88 23.52 -7.91 2.18
C ILE A 88 22.17 -8.07 1.48
N LYS A 89 21.96 -9.17 0.75
CA LYS A 89 20.66 -9.51 0.14
C LYS A 89 19.55 -9.74 1.18
N ARG A 90 19.90 -10.24 2.38
CA ARG A 90 18.97 -10.38 3.51
C ARG A 90 18.60 -9.03 4.13
N MET A 91 19.51 -8.06 4.12
CA MET A 91 19.26 -6.70 4.61
C MET A 91 18.37 -5.87 3.66
N ILE A 92 18.36 -6.20 2.36
CA ILE A 92 17.48 -5.60 1.34
C ILE A 92 16.12 -6.35 1.25
N ARG A 93 15.96 -7.47 1.97
CA ARG A 93 14.73 -8.27 1.97
C ARG A 93 13.69 -7.53 2.83
N GLY A 94 12.66 -7.02 2.16
CA GLY A 94 11.62 -6.20 2.79
C GLY A 94 11.10 -6.76 4.12
N LYS A 95 10.82 -5.86 5.07
CA LYS A 95 10.35 -6.18 6.40
C LYS A 95 8.83 -6.38 6.37
N THR A 96 8.36 -7.56 6.73
CA THR A 96 6.94 -7.79 7.04
C THR A 96 6.77 -7.79 8.54
N THR A 97 5.88 -6.94 9.03
CA THR A 97 5.45 -6.95 10.43
C THR A 97 4.03 -7.49 10.46
N THR A 98 3.81 -8.50 11.29
CA THR A 98 2.48 -9.04 11.57
C THR A 98 2.10 -8.62 12.97
N THR A 99 0.94 -8.00 13.11
CA THR A 99 0.39 -7.54 14.39
C THR A 99 -1.00 -8.10 14.53
N SER A 100 -1.24 -8.82 15.62
CA SER A 100 -2.58 -9.25 16.01
C SER A 100 -3.10 -8.31 17.08
N PHE A 101 -4.38 -7.96 16.99
CA PHE A 101 -5.10 -7.23 18.03
C PHE A 101 -6.36 -8.02 18.41
N PRO A 102 -6.79 -7.97 19.68
CA PRO A 102 -7.96 -8.70 20.14
C PRO A 102 -9.24 -8.15 19.50
N GLY A 103 -10.26 -8.98 19.35
CA GLY A 103 -11.59 -8.56 18.89
C GLY A 103 -11.71 -8.26 17.39
N ASN A 104 -12.75 -7.50 17.03
CA ASN A 104 -13.19 -7.31 15.64
C ASN A 104 -12.60 -6.08 14.95
N GLY A 105 -11.85 -5.24 15.67
CA GLY A 105 -11.30 -3.96 15.17
C GLY A 105 -12.09 -2.75 15.67
N TYR A 106 -13.41 -2.87 15.81
CA TYR A 106 -14.29 -1.80 16.29
C TYR A 106 -13.99 -1.33 17.72
N GLN A 107 -13.29 -2.13 18.53
CA GLN A 107 -12.94 -1.71 19.88
C GLN A 107 -12.14 -0.40 19.91
N PHE A 108 -11.33 -0.12 18.88
CA PHE A 108 -10.54 1.11 18.81
C PHE A 108 -11.43 2.32 18.52
N GLU A 109 -12.42 2.17 17.64
CA GLU A 109 -13.41 3.20 17.35
C GLU A 109 -14.28 3.48 18.57
N ILE A 110 -14.73 2.43 19.27
CA ILE A 110 -15.51 2.57 20.52
C ILE A 110 -14.69 3.27 21.60
N GLN A 111 -13.41 2.93 21.75
CA GLN A 111 -12.51 3.58 22.71
C GLN A 111 -12.35 5.07 22.40
N GLU A 112 -12.15 5.43 21.13
CA GLU A 112 -12.02 6.83 20.72
C GLU A 112 -13.32 7.63 20.90
N ALA A 113 -14.46 7.03 20.52
CA ALA A 113 -15.77 7.66 20.74
C ALA A 113 -16.05 7.88 22.23
N THR A 114 -15.77 6.87 23.06
CA THR A 114 -15.91 6.97 24.52
C THR A 114 -15.01 8.07 25.08
N ARG A 115 -13.76 8.14 24.62
CA ARG A 115 -12.81 9.18 25.03
C ARG A 115 -13.32 10.58 24.69
N CYS A 116 -13.85 10.78 23.47
CA CYS A 116 -14.40 12.06 23.04
C CYS A 116 -15.60 12.48 23.91
N LEU A 117 -16.54 11.55 24.14
CA LEU A 117 -17.70 11.80 24.99
C LEU A 117 -17.30 12.16 26.44
N GLN A 118 -16.34 11.43 27.01
CA GLN A 118 -15.82 11.71 28.36
C GLN A 118 -15.15 13.09 28.47
N GLN A 119 -14.55 13.57 27.38
CA GLN A 119 -13.90 14.89 27.32
C GLN A 119 -14.86 16.01 26.88
N GLY A 120 -16.14 15.71 26.64
CA GLY A 120 -17.11 16.69 26.15
C GLY A 120 -16.83 17.18 24.73
N LEU A 121 -16.08 16.41 23.93
CA LEU A 121 -15.82 16.70 22.53
C LEU A 121 -17.02 16.30 21.68
N ILE A 122 -17.35 17.15 20.69
CA ILE A 122 -18.44 16.91 19.74
C ILE A 122 -17.99 16.12 18.50
N GLU A 123 -16.68 15.98 18.29
CA GLU A 123 -16.07 15.23 17.20
C GLU A 123 -14.72 14.65 17.62
N SER A 124 -14.20 13.65 16.88
CA SER A 124 -12.87 13.09 17.13
C SER A 124 -11.80 13.97 16.49
N PRO A 125 -10.75 14.38 17.24
CA PRO A 125 -9.60 15.06 16.65
C PRO A 125 -8.81 14.19 15.64
N ILE A 126 -8.94 12.86 15.72
CA ILE A 126 -8.27 11.91 14.81
C ILE A 126 -9.13 11.67 13.56
N MET A 127 -10.46 11.75 13.70
CA MET A 127 -11.43 11.63 12.61
C MET A 127 -12.43 12.81 12.66
N PRO A 128 -12.04 14.02 12.21
CA PRO A 128 -12.91 15.18 12.19
C PRO A 128 -14.10 15.00 11.23
N LEU A 129 -15.17 15.75 11.46
CA LEU A 129 -16.35 15.69 10.59
C LEU A 129 -16.04 16.11 9.14
N GLU A 130 -15.09 17.05 8.96
CA GLU A 130 -14.66 17.54 7.65
C GLU A 130 -14.12 16.42 6.75
N ASP A 131 -13.39 15.46 7.30
CA ASP A 131 -12.86 14.34 6.53
C ASP A 131 -14.00 13.45 6.00
N THR A 132 -15.03 13.24 6.83
CA THR A 132 -16.24 12.50 6.42
C THR A 132 -16.96 13.23 5.28
N LEU A 133 -17.13 14.55 5.38
CA LEU A 133 -17.74 15.36 4.32
C LEU A 133 -16.91 15.31 3.03
N SER A 134 -15.59 15.28 3.13
CA SER A 134 -14.70 15.19 1.97
C SER A 134 -14.85 13.86 1.24
N VAL A 135 -14.95 12.75 1.97
CA VAL A 135 -15.22 11.43 1.38
C VAL A 135 -16.59 11.39 0.70
N LEU A 136 -17.64 11.93 1.34
CA LEU A 136 -18.98 11.97 0.76
C LEU A 136 -19.02 12.75 -0.55
N LYS A 137 -18.40 13.93 -0.59
CA LYS A 137 -18.27 14.74 -1.82
C LYS A 137 -17.59 13.96 -2.96
N ILE A 138 -16.55 13.20 -2.64
CA ILE A 138 -15.87 12.35 -3.63
C ILE A 138 -16.82 11.26 -4.15
N MET A 139 -17.57 10.59 -3.26
CA MET A 139 -18.53 9.55 -3.66
C MET A 139 -19.67 10.11 -4.51
N ASP A 140 -20.19 11.29 -4.18
CA ASP A 140 -21.22 11.97 -4.96
C ASP A 140 -20.69 12.35 -6.34
N THR A 141 -19.47 12.90 -6.42
CA THR A 141 -18.81 13.21 -7.70
C THR A 141 -18.67 11.97 -8.58
N MET A 142 -18.27 10.83 -7.99
CA MET A 142 -18.18 9.57 -8.73
C MET A 142 -19.55 9.09 -9.25
N ARG A 143 -20.61 9.29 -8.46
CA ARG A 143 -21.99 8.92 -8.82
C ARG A 143 -22.48 9.75 -10.00
N GLU A 144 -22.33 11.07 -9.94
CA GLU A 144 -22.68 11.99 -11.04
C GLU A 144 -21.96 11.62 -12.34
N GLN A 145 -20.66 11.31 -12.27
CA GLN A 145 -19.89 10.89 -13.44
C GLN A 145 -20.37 9.57 -14.06
N TRP A 146 -20.91 8.65 -13.26
CA TRP A 146 -21.47 7.41 -13.76
C TRP A 146 -22.81 7.67 -14.45
N GLU A 147 -23.71 8.39 -13.80
CA GLU A 147 -25.05 8.70 -14.33
C GLU A 147 -24.96 9.42 -15.68
N ASN A 148 -24.05 10.40 -15.80
CA ASN A 148 -23.82 11.15 -17.04
C ASN A 148 -23.25 10.32 -18.20
N LYS A 149 -22.66 9.14 -17.95
CA LYS A 149 -22.15 8.24 -19.01
C LYS A 149 -23.18 7.24 -19.52
N THR A 150 -24.34 7.14 -18.88
CA THR A 150 -25.36 6.13 -19.19
C THR A 150 -26.50 6.71 -20.05
N GLN A 151 -26.45 8.01 -20.38
CA GLN A 151 -27.26 8.68 -21.40
C GLN A 151 -26.51 8.72 -22.72
#